data_AF-A0AAI9X737-F1
#
_entry.id   AF-A0AAI9X737-F1
#
_cell.length_a   1.000
_cell.length_b   1.000
_cell.length_c   1.000
_cell.angle_alpha   90.00
_cell.angle_beta   90.00
_cell.angle_gamma   90.00
#
_symmetry.space_group_name_H-M   'P 1'
#
loop_
_entity.id
_entity.type
_entity.pdbx_description
1 polymer ?
#
loop_
_entity_poly.entity_id
_entity_poly.type
_entity_poly.pdbx_seq_one_letter_code
_entity_poly.pdbx_strand_id
1 'polypeptide(L)'
;MASTSIQYLNSRSQASPGNHELKSSIILLSWAAFDTECDLIAEHHLPRSGIEHVIDLTPFPTFATYDAKETHVFLAELSVRRLLNRVHHTMYGSDWTRRSLGLQPSSSDSPSYDFQSLSTILSVSQELDRQLDNWFNLLPGTIKPDINDPSRCTGLQLNMLHRFHSAKDIITRPFLLCAIDSSPENDLPPMVLKQCESSIANCRAYLDASARRLMGPSSCAEIIIHTMFSSILLMTLGSVCPALAQLVPDIDVQQKNTIESIERFAVDGSLIQEIHGIIMLLHSKTRVLRRSM
;
A
#
# COMPACT_ATOMS: atom_id res chain seq x y z
N MET A 1 -16.65 -12.91 -13.14
CA MET A 1 -16.74 -11.98 -11.99
C MET A 1 -16.73 -12.80 -10.71
N ALA A 2 -15.85 -12.51 -9.75
CA ALA A 2 -15.59 -13.36 -8.59
C ALA A 2 -16.86 -13.63 -7.75
N SER A 3 -17.65 -12.58 -7.47
CA SER A 3 -18.92 -12.68 -6.73
C SER A 3 -19.89 -13.73 -7.30
N THR A 4 -20.20 -13.66 -8.60
CA THR A 4 -21.12 -14.59 -9.27
C THR A 4 -20.62 -16.04 -9.20
N SER A 5 -19.32 -16.25 -9.39
CA SER A 5 -18.70 -17.57 -9.30
C SER A 5 -18.80 -18.16 -7.88
N ILE A 6 -18.56 -17.36 -6.85
CA ILE A 6 -18.68 -17.77 -5.45
C ILE A 6 -20.13 -18.05 -5.08
N GLN A 7 -21.06 -17.19 -5.47
CA GLN A 7 -22.50 -17.41 -5.23
C GLN A 7 -22.97 -18.72 -5.87
N TYR A 8 -22.51 -19.04 -7.08
CA TYR A 8 -22.80 -20.32 -7.72
C TYR A 8 -22.22 -21.52 -6.94
N LEU A 9 -20.98 -21.42 -6.46
CA LEU A 9 -20.37 -22.46 -5.62
C LEU A 9 -21.12 -22.64 -4.29
N ASN A 10 -21.53 -21.55 -3.66
CA ASN A 10 -22.36 -21.57 -2.44
C ASN A 10 -23.69 -22.28 -2.68
N SER A 11 -24.40 -21.96 -3.77
CA SER A 11 -25.64 -22.64 -4.14
C SER A 11 -25.44 -24.15 -4.36
N ARG A 12 -24.34 -24.55 -5.01
CA ARG A 12 -23.99 -25.98 -5.18
C ARG A 12 -23.67 -26.67 -3.85
N SER A 13 -23.01 -25.98 -2.94
CA SER A 13 -22.70 -26.51 -1.61
C SER A 13 -23.96 -26.72 -0.77
N GLN A 14 -24.97 -25.85 -0.90
CA GLN A 14 -26.26 -26.02 -0.24
C GLN A 14 -26.99 -27.29 -0.71
N ALA A 15 -26.83 -27.68 -1.98
CA ALA A 15 -27.36 -28.94 -2.51
C ALA A 15 -26.65 -30.20 -1.98
N SER A 16 -25.50 -30.07 -1.32
CA SER A 16 -24.75 -31.17 -0.68
C SER A 16 -24.43 -30.82 0.79
N PRO A 17 -25.45 -30.80 1.67
CA PRO A 17 -25.32 -30.20 3.01
C PRO A 17 -24.34 -30.94 3.94
N GLY A 18 -24.05 -32.22 3.69
CA GLY A 18 -23.10 -33.02 4.47
C GLY A 18 -21.62 -32.81 4.14
N ASN A 19 -21.29 -32.05 3.08
CA ASN A 19 -19.90 -31.82 2.69
C ASN A 19 -19.31 -30.58 3.41
N HIS A 20 -18.89 -30.78 4.66
CA HIS A 20 -18.32 -29.73 5.52
C HIS A 20 -16.96 -29.19 5.01
N GLU A 21 -16.16 -30.04 4.37
CA GLU A 21 -14.88 -29.64 3.78
C GLU A 21 -15.09 -28.69 2.60
N LEU A 22 -16.03 -29.01 1.70
CA LEU A 22 -16.38 -28.14 0.58
C LEU A 22 -16.88 -26.77 1.06
N LYS A 23 -17.73 -26.73 2.09
CA LYS A 23 -18.21 -25.47 2.70
C LYS A 23 -17.05 -24.62 3.23
N SER A 24 -16.14 -25.25 3.97
CA SER A 24 -14.97 -24.57 4.55
C SER A 24 -14.03 -24.02 3.46
N SER A 25 -13.79 -24.80 2.41
CA SER A 25 -12.99 -24.37 1.26
C SER A 25 -13.62 -23.21 0.50
N ILE A 26 -14.95 -23.19 0.33
CA ILE A 26 -15.64 -22.06 -0.32
C ILE A 26 -15.57 -20.79 0.54
N ILE A 27 -15.68 -20.91 1.87
CA ILE A 27 -15.49 -19.77 2.78
C ILE A 27 -14.08 -19.20 2.63
N LEU A 28 -13.04 -20.04 2.71
CA LEU A 28 -11.65 -19.61 2.53
C LEU A 28 -11.42 -18.96 1.17
N LEU A 29 -11.93 -19.57 0.10
CA LEU A 29 -11.84 -19.03 -1.25
C LEU A 29 -12.53 -17.66 -1.36
N SER A 30 -13.67 -17.48 -0.71
CA SER A 30 -14.41 -16.20 -0.71
C SER A 30 -13.54 -15.10 -0.13
N TRP A 31 -12.97 -15.33 1.05
CA TRP A 31 -12.09 -14.37 1.73
C TRP A 31 -10.80 -14.09 0.96
N ALA A 32 -10.18 -15.12 0.37
CA ALA A 32 -8.98 -14.95 -0.46
C ALA A 32 -9.27 -14.16 -1.75
N ALA A 33 -10.40 -14.44 -2.40
CA ALA A 33 -10.84 -13.70 -3.59
C ALA A 33 -11.17 -12.24 -3.24
N PHE A 34 -11.76 -11.99 -2.06
CA PHE A 34 -11.99 -10.63 -1.56
C PHE A 34 -10.68 -9.87 -1.34
N ASP A 35 -9.71 -10.47 -0.65
CA ASP A 35 -8.41 -9.84 -0.42
C ASP A 35 -7.70 -9.48 -1.74
N THR A 36 -7.70 -10.43 -2.68
CA THR A 36 -7.11 -10.25 -4.01
C THR A 36 -7.83 -9.18 -4.82
N GLU A 37 -9.16 -9.21 -4.86
CA GLU A 37 -9.96 -8.21 -5.58
C GLU A 37 -9.74 -6.81 -5.01
N CYS A 38 -9.64 -6.67 -3.69
CA CYS A 38 -9.34 -5.39 -3.06
C CYS A 38 -7.97 -4.84 -3.46
N ASP A 39 -6.93 -5.66 -3.56
CA ASP A 39 -5.61 -5.22 -4.07
C ASP A 39 -5.73 -4.71 -5.51
N LEU A 40 -6.39 -5.47 -6.38
CA LEU A 40 -6.54 -5.11 -7.78
C LEU A 40 -7.36 -3.84 -7.98
N ILE A 41 -8.43 -3.64 -7.20
CA ILE A 41 -9.23 -2.41 -7.23
C ILE A 41 -8.41 -1.21 -6.75
N ALA A 42 -7.66 -1.36 -5.66
CA ALA A 42 -6.86 -0.29 -5.10
C ALA A 42 -5.78 0.21 -6.07
N GLU A 43 -5.17 -0.70 -6.83
CA GLU A 43 -4.11 -0.37 -7.77
C GLU A 43 -4.65 0.06 -9.15
N HIS A 44 -5.58 -0.70 -9.74
CA HIS A 44 -6.00 -0.54 -11.13
C HIS A 44 -7.37 0.11 -11.32
N HIS A 45 -8.07 0.50 -10.24
CA HIS A 45 -9.38 1.13 -10.29
C HIS A 45 -10.43 0.31 -11.08
N LEU A 46 -10.34 -1.02 -10.99
CA LEU A 46 -11.22 -1.92 -11.72
C LEU A 46 -12.66 -1.86 -11.20
N PRO A 47 -13.66 -2.20 -12.02
CA PRO A 47 -15.03 -2.37 -11.57
C PRO A 47 -15.14 -3.43 -10.47
N ARG A 48 -15.90 -3.14 -9.41
CA ARG A 48 -16.14 -4.08 -8.32
C ARG A 48 -17.00 -5.25 -8.81
N SER A 49 -16.68 -6.49 -8.42
CA SER A 49 -17.53 -7.63 -8.75
C SER A 49 -18.74 -7.77 -7.83
N GLY A 50 -18.75 -7.03 -6.72
CA GLY A 50 -19.75 -7.13 -5.65
C GLY A 50 -19.43 -8.21 -4.61
N ILE A 51 -18.20 -8.74 -4.59
CA ILE A 51 -17.77 -9.75 -3.62
C ILE A 51 -17.83 -9.26 -2.18
N GLU A 52 -17.72 -7.95 -1.95
CA GLU A 52 -17.93 -7.31 -0.65
C GLU A 52 -19.27 -7.71 0.00
N HIS A 53 -20.36 -7.71 -0.78
CA HIS A 53 -21.69 -8.11 -0.30
C HIS A 53 -21.77 -9.59 0.07
N VAL A 54 -20.99 -10.43 -0.63
CA VAL A 54 -20.90 -11.85 -0.31
C VAL A 54 -20.16 -12.04 1.00
N ILE A 55 -19.06 -11.30 1.19
CA ILE A 55 -18.25 -11.35 2.41
C ILE A 55 -18.99 -10.86 3.64
N ASP A 56 -19.80 -9.82 3.52
CA ASP A 56 -20.63 -9.32 4.62
C ASP A 56 -21.58 -10.38 5.18
N LEU A 57 -21.96 -11.37 4.36
CA LEU A 57 -22.81 -12.50 4.73
C LEU A 57 -22.04 -13.79 4.99
N THR A 58 -20.71 -13.79 4.79
CA THR A 58 -19.86 -14.98 4.92
C THR A 58 -19.25 -15.02 6.33
N PRO A 59 -19.38 -16.14 7.07
CA PRO A 59 -18.73 -16.26 8.37
C PRO A 59 -17.20 -16.22 8.23
N PHE A 60 -16.51 -15.87 9.33
CA PHE A 60 -15.06 -16.02 9.37
C PHE A 60 -14.66 -17.49 9.16
N PRO A 61 -13.53 -17.74 8.48
CA PRO A 61 -13.08 -19.11 8.28
C PRO A 61 -12.75 -19.78 9.61
N THR A 62 -13.17 -21.04 9.74
CA THR A 62 -12.77 -21.90 10.86
C THR A 62 -11.55 -22.69 10.44
N PHE A 63 -10.54 -22.74 11.30
CA PHE A 63 -9.32 -23.50 11.06
C PHE A 63 -9.28 -24.71 11.99
N ALA A 64 -8.78 -25.85 11.47
CA ALA A 64 -8.59 -27.05 12.28
C ALA A 64 -7.51 -26.86 13.36
N THR A 65 -6.49 -26.04 13.04
CA THR A 65 -5.34 -25.79 13.92
C THR A 65 -5.08 -24.29 14.00
N TYR A 66 -5.53 -23.64 15.08
CA TYR A 66 -5.35 -22.20 15.25
C TYR A 66 -3.90 -21.78 15.47
N ASP A 67 -3.07 -22.66 16.03
CA ASP A 67 -1.64 -22.41 16.25
C ASP A 67 -0.78 -22.57 14.98
N ALA A 68 -1.40 -23.00 13.87
CA ALA A 68 -0.69 -23.15 12.60
C ALA A 68 -0.25 -21.78 12.05
N LYS A 69 0.97 -21.73 11.52
CA LYS A 69 1.56 -20.48 11.00
C LYS A 69 0.72 -19.91 9.85
N GLU A 70 0.19 -20.78 9.01
CA GLU A 70 -0.66 -20.45 7.86
C GLU A 70 -1.95 -19.77 8.30
N THR A 71 -2.57 -20.26 9.39
CA THR A 71 -3.76 -19.64 9.98
C THR A 71 -3.46 -18.24 10.51
N HIS A 72 -2.34 -18.06 11.22
CA HIS A 72 -1.92 -16.75 11.68
C HIS A 72 -1.69 -15.77 10.53
N VAL A 73 -1.00 -16.21 9.46
CA VAL A 73 -0.76 -15.37 8.27
C VAL A 73 -2.08 -14.95 7.65
N PHE A 74 -2.97 -15.90 7.38
CA PHE A 74 -4.23 -15.63 6.71
C PHE A 74 -5.10 -14.63 7.49
N LEU A 75 -5.21 -14.80 8.81
CA LEU A 75 -5.98 -13.87 9.66
C LEU A 75 -5.32 -12.49 9.75
N ALA A 76 -3.98 -12.44 9.78
CA ALA A 76 -3.24 -11.18 9.76
C ALA A 76 -3.46 -10.43 8.44
N GLU A 77 -3.44 -11.12 7.29
CA GLU A 77 -3.74 -10.54 5.98
C GLU A 77 -5.16 -9.98 5.90
N LEU A 78 -6.17 -10.75 6.35
CA LEU A 78 -7.55 -10.27 6.36
C LEU A 78 -7.74 -9.05 7.27
N SER A 79 -7.13 -9.05 8.45
CA SER A 79 -7.27 -7.93 9.39
C SER A 79 -6.63 -6.65 8.86
N VAL A 80 -5.43 -6.71 8.27
CA VAL A 80 -4.80 -5.53 7.66
C VAL A 80 -5.53 -5.09 6.40
N ARG A 81 -6.07 -6.01 5.60
CA ARG A 81 -6.92 -5.67 4.46
C ARG A 81 -8.12 -4.84 4.87
N ARG A 82 -8.84 -5.25 5.91
CA ARG A 82 -10.01 -4.48 6.38
C ARG A 82 -9.61 -3.08 6.85
N LEU A 83 -8.44 -2.95 7.50
CA LEU A 83 -7.89 -1.65 7.84
C LEU A 83 -7.57 -0.82 6.60
N LEU A 84 -6.90 -1.40 5.59
CA LEU A 84 -6.60 -0.74 4.32
C LEU A 84 -7.87 -0.28 3.58
N ASN A 85 -8.90 -1.12 3.53
CA ASN A 85 -10.18 -0.73 2.94
C ASN A 85 -10.80 0.47 3.68
N ARG A 86 -10.66 0.52 5.01
CA ARG A 86 -11.08 1.69 5.79
C ARG A 86 -10.22 2.92 5.48
N VAL A 87 -8.89 2.77 5.36
CA VAL A 87 -7.99 3.86 4.92
C VAL A 87 -8.45 4.40 3.57
N HIS A 88 -8.67 3.53 2.57
CA HIS A 88 -9.16 3.92 1.26
C HIS A 88 -10.51 4.65 1.35
N HIS A 89 -11.48 4.12 2.09
CA HIS A 89 -12.79 4.76 2.23
C HIS A 89 -12.71 6.12 2.92
N THR A 90 -11.98 6.23 4.02
CA THR A 90 -11.90 7.45 4.85
C THR A 90 -11.00 8.52 4.23
N MET A 91 -9.85 8.13 3.66
CA MET A 91 -8.85 9.06 3.14
C MET A 91 -9.00 9.34 1.65
N TYR A 92 -9.56 8.41 0.87
CA TYR A 92 -9.59 8.50 -0.60
C TYR A 92 -11.00 8.39 -1.19
N GLY A 93 -12.00 7.96 -0.42
CA GLY A 93 -13.38 7.77 -0.89
C GLY A 93 -14.15 9.08 -1.09
N SER A 94 -13.62 10.21 -0.65
CA SER A 94 -14.22 11.53 -0.86
C SER A 94 -13.16 12.57 -1.17
N ASP A 95 -13.56 13.62 -1.92
CA ASP A 95 -12.70 14.78 -2.19
C ASP A 95 -12.35 15.59 -0.93
N TRP A 96 -12.78 15.15 0.26
CA TRP A 96 -12.54 15.86 1.52
C TRP A 96 -11.04 15.95 1.84
N THR A 97 -10.27 14.88 1.63
CA THR A 97 -8.82 14.86 1.94
C THR A 97 -8.10 15.83 1.03
N ARG A 98 -8.45 15.80 -0.26
CA ARG A 98 -7.90 16.67 -1.28
C ARG A 98 -8.20 18.15 -0.95
N ARG A 99 -9.44 18.46 -0.56
CA ARG A 99 -9.82 19.80 -0.09
C ARG A 99 -9.13 20.22 1.22
N SER A 100 -9.05 19.33 2.19
CA SER A 100 -8.44 19.59 3.52
C SER A 100 -6.94 19.89 3.42
N LEU A 101 -6.28 19.34 2.40
CA LEU A 101 -4.87 19.58 2.10
C LEU A 101 -4.65 20.65 1.03
N GLY A 102 -5.68 21.39 0.62
CA GLY A 102 -5.55 22.47 -0.36
C GLY A 102 -5.18 22.02 -1.79
N LEU A 103 -5.33 20.73 -2.11
CA LEU A 103 -5.02 20.13 -3.41
C LEU A 103 -6.12 20.45 -4.47
N GLN A 104 -6.56 21.70 -4.61
CA GLN A 104 -7.65 22.07 -5.53
C GLN A 104 -7.17 22.15 -7.00
N PRO A 105 -8.07 21.99 -7.99
CA PRO A 105 -7.76 22.32 -9.38
C PRO A 105 -7.41 23.82 -9.51
N SER A 106 -6.56 24.14 -10.47
CA SER A 106 -5.82 25.40 -10.70
C SER A 106 -6.62 26.69 -10.95
N SER A 107 -7.85 26.81 -10.42
CA SER A 107 -8.73 27.97 -10.61
C SER A 107 -8.87 28.88 -9.38
N SER A 108 -8.17 28.61 -8.27
CA SER A 108 -8.14 29.49 -7.09
C SER A 108 -6.72 29.95 -6.77
N ASP A 109 -6.49 31.26 -6.79
CA ASP A 109 -5.19 31.95 -6.69
C ASP A 109 -4.41 31.79 -5.37
N SER A 110 -4.75 30.85 -4.50
CA SER A 110 -3.89 30.40 -3.39
C SER A 110 -4.42 29.12 -2.75
N PRO A 111 -3.57 28.13 -2.42
CA PRO A 111 -3.95 27.04 -1.54
C PRO A 111 -4.20 27.61 -0.14
N SER A 112 -5.47 27.89 0.18
CA SER A 112 -5.86 28.25 1.55
C SER A 112 -6.09 26.96 2.33
N TYR A 113 -5.18 26.67 3.27
CA TYR A 113 -5.41 25.61 4.25
C TYR A 113 -6.56 26.04 5.14
N ASP A 114 -7.69 25.34 5.10
CA ASP A 114 -8.63 25.39 6.21
C ASP A 114 -8.00 24.63 7.38
N PHE A 115 -7.48 25.38 8.36
CA PHE A 115 -6.79 24.83 9.52
C PHE A 115 -7.63 23.80 10.27
N GLN A 116 -8.95 23.99 10.33
CA GLN A 116 -9.85 23.03 10.98
C GLN A 116 -9.90 21.71 10.19
N SER A 117 -10.08 21.78 8.86
CA SER A 117 -10.03 20.60 7.99
C SER A 117 -8.67 19.89 8.03
N LEU A 118 -7.57 20.65 8.00
CA LEU A 118 -6.20 20.13 8.10
C LEU A 118 -5.93 19.42 9.43
N SER A 119 -6.40 19.97 10.55
CA SER A 119 -6.30 19.32 11.87
C SER A 119 -7.09 18.01 11.94
N THR A 120 -8.25 17.97 11.25
CA THR A 120 -9.13 16.80 11.24
C THR A 120 -8.51 15.67 10.41
N ILE A 121 -8.01 15.96 9.21
CA ILE A 121 -7.35 14.94 8.37
C ILE A 121 -6.08 14.41 9.03
N LEU A 122 -5.33 15.25 9.72
CA LEU A 122 -4.16 14.83 10.49
C LEU A 122 -4.56 13.86 11.62
N SER A 123 -5.60 14.20 12.38
CA SER A 123 -6.10 13.35 13.48
C SER A 123 -6.59 11.99 12.97
N VAL A 124 -7.30 11.99 11.84
CA VAL A 124 -7.76 10.75 11.18
C VAL A 124 -6.58 9.91 10.70
N SER A 125 -5.59 10.52 10.06
CA SER A 125 -4.36 9.84 9.61
C SER A 125 -3.61 9.22 10.80
N GLN A 126 -3.42 9.97 11.89
CA GLN A 126 -2.75 9.48 13.10
C GLN A 126 -3.49 8.32 13.76
N GLU A 127 -4.83 8.35 13.77
CA GLU A 127 -5.62 7.25 14.33
C GLU A 127 -5.55 5.99 13.45
N LEU A 128 -5.57 6.14 12.12
CA LEU A 128 -5.34 5.03 11.19
C LEU A 128 -3.93 4.43 11.37
N ASP A 129 -2.93 5.30 11.52
CA ASP A 129 -1.54 4.94 11.73
C ASP A 129 -1.34 4.15 13.04
N ARG A 130 -1.93 4.64 14.13
CA ARG A 130 -1.93 3.97 15.44
C ARG A 130 -2.60 2.59 15.38
N GLN A 131 -3.69 2.46 14.63
CA GLN A 131 -4.36 1.17 14.46
C GLN A 131 -3.50 0.18 13.68
N LEU A 132 -2.75 0.66 12.69
CA LEU A 132 -1.79 -0.16 11.95
C LEU A 132 -0.63 -0.61 12.84
N ASP A 133 -0.10 0.29 13.69
CA ASP A 133 0.93 -0.08 14.68
C ASP A 133 0.43 -1.10 15.68
N ASN A 134 -0.82 -0.94 16.16
CA ASN A 134 -1.44 -1.94 17.04
C ASN A 134 -1.58 -3.29 16.33
N TRP A 135 -2.03 -3.30 15.08
CA TRP A 135 -2.11 -4.52 14.28
C TRP A 135 -0.75 -5.22 14.19
N PHE A 136 0.30 -4.48 13.84
CA PHE A 136 1.66 -5.02 13.72
C PHE A 136 2.18 -5.55 15.06
N ASN A 137 1.90 -4.85 16.16
CA ASN A 137 2.33 -5.24 17.49
C ASN A 137 1.65 -6.51 18.00
N LEU A 138 0.39 -6.72 17.61
CA LEU A 138 -0.43 -7.88 17.98
C LEU A 138 -0.16 -9.12 17.11
N LEU A 139 0.71 -9.03 16.09
CA LEU A 139 1.08 -10.20 15.29
C LEU A 139 1.69 -11.30 16.18
N PRO A 140 1.26 -12.57 16.02
CA PRO A 140 1.86 -13.70 16.71
C PRO A 140 3.36 -13.81 16.43
N GLY A 141 4.15 -14.21 17.43
CA GLY A 141 5.61 -14.32 17.30
C GLY A 141 6.09 -15.23 16.17
N THR A 142 5.27 -16.20 15.73
CA THR A 142 5.61 -17.09 14.62
C THR A 142 5.61 -16.38 13.26
N ILE A 143 4.89 -15.26 13.12
CA ILE A 143 4.75 -14.49 11.88
C ILE A 143 5.20 -13.04 12.02
N LYS A 144 5.46 -12.55 13.24
CA LYS A 144 5.90 -11.19 13.50
C LYS A 144 7.29 -10.97 12.88
N PRO A 145 7.45 -10.01 11.96
CA PRO A 145 8.74 -9.69 11.39
C PRO A 145 9.60 -8.90 12.38
N ASP A 146 10.91 -9.04 12.26
CA ASP A 146 11.85 -8.12 12.89
C ASP A 146 11.99 -6.89 11.99
N ILE A 147 11.48 -5.75 12.45
CA ILE A 147 11.52 -4.48 11.72
C ILE A 147 12.93 -3.88 11.71
N ASN A 148 13.76 -4.20 12.71
CA ASN A 148 15.11 -3.65 12.84
C ASN A 148 16.14 -4.48 12.06
N ASP A 149 15.86 -5.77 11.86
CA ASP A 149 16.67 -6.65 11.03
C ASP A 149 15.83 -7.46 10.02
N PRO A 150 15.34 -6.82 8.94
CA PRO A 150 14.56 -7.49 7.90
C PRO A 150 15.33 -8.61 7.18
N SER A 151 16.66 -8.66 7.28
CA SER A 151 17.48 -9.69 6.63
C SER A 151 17.25 -11.09 7.18
N ARG A 152 16.77 -11.18 8.43
CA ARG A 152 16.48 -12.44 9.13
C ARG A 152 15.04 -12.91 8.96
N CYS A 153 14.20 -12.12 8.30
CA CYS A 153 12.80 -12.44 8.10
C CYS A 153 12.60 -13.57 7.08
N THR A 154 11.73 -14.52 7.42
CA THR A 154 11.21 -15.51 6.46
C THR A 154 10.30 -14.84 5.42
N GLY A 155 10.02 -15.50 4.29
CA GLY A 155 9.14 -14.95 3.26
C GLY A 155 7.75 -14.53 3.76
N LEU A 156 7.20 -15.25 4.74
CA LEU A 156 5.93 -14.90 5.39
C LEU A 156 6.04 -13.65 6.27
N GLN A 157 7.13 -13.51 7.02
CA GLN A 157 7.42 -12.31 7.81
C GLN A 157 7.65 -11.09 6.90
N LEU A 158 8.39 -11.28 5.80
CA LEU A 158 8.57 -10.23 4.78
C LEU A 158 7.24 -9.80 4.16
N ASN A 159 6.29 -10.72 3.99
CA ASN A 159 4.94 -10.38 3.55
C ASN A 159 4.21 -9.47 4.57
N MET A 160 4.28 -9.79 5.87
CA MET A 160 3.70 -8.94 6.93
C MET A 160 4.36 -7.57 6.99
N LEU A 161 5.69 -7.52 6.86
CA LEU A 161 6.47 -6.28 6.84
C LEU A 161 6.13 -5.42 5.62
N HIS A 162 5.98 -6.05 4.46
CA HIS A 162 5.55 -5.40 3.23
C HIS A 162 4.13 -4.80 3.38
N ARG A 163 3.16 -5.57 3.90
CA ARG A 163 1.80 -5.07 4.17
C ARG A 163 1.81 -3.90 5.15
N PHE A 164 2.65 -3.96 6.19
CA PHE A 164 2.82 -2.86 7.15
C PHE A 164 3.30 -1.57 6.47
N HIS A 165 4.42 -1.62 5.75
CA HIS A 165 4.98 -0.42 5.13
C HIS A 165 4.14 0.10 3.96
N SER A 166 3.48 -0.79 3.21
CA SER A 166 2.51 -0.39 2.17
C SER A 166 1.35 0.39 2.77
N ALA A 167 0.79 -0.08 3.89
CA ALA A 167 -0.27 0.62 4.59
C ALA A 167 0.18 1.97 5.17
N LYS A 168 1.40 2.03 5.75
CA LYS A 168 2.01 3.28 6.20
C LYS A 168 2.10 4.29 5.05
N ASP A 169 2.65 3.86 3.91
CA ASP A 169 2.78 4.71 2.71
C ASP A 169 1.41 5.25 2.26
N ILE A 170 0.38 4.40 2.16
CA ILE A 170 -0.97 4.83 1.78
C ILE A 170 -1.56 5.83 2.78
N ILE A 171 -1.34 5.67 4.10
CA ILE A 171 -1.87 6.60 5.11
C ILE A 171 -1.20 7.98 5.02
N THR A 172 0.10 8.02 4.71
CA THR A 172 0.90 9.26 4.75
C THR A 172 1.03 9.95 3.39
N ARG A 173 0.79 9.25 2.28
CA ARG A 173 0.93 9.75 0.91
C ARG A 173 0.19 11.06 0.61
N PRO A 174 -1.03 11.33 1.10
CA PRO A 174 -1.72 12.59 0.79
C PRO A 174 -0.94 13.83 1.23
N PHE A 175 -0.22 13.74 2.36
CA PHE A 175 0.59 14.84 2.89
C PHE A 175 1.82 15.10 2.03
N LEU A 176 2.44 14.03 1.52
CA LEU A 176 3.58 14.15 0.61
C LEU A 176 3.15 14.82 -0.71
N LEU A 177 2.00 14.43 -1.26
CA LEU A 177 1.42 15.08 -2.45
C LEU A 177 1.09 16.55 -2.20
N CYS A 178 0.50 16.87 -1.04
CA CYS A 178 0.27 18.25 -0.60
C CYS A 178 1.55 19.09 -0.61
N ALA A 179 2.64 18.54 -0.09
CA ALA A 179 3.93 19.24 -0.07
C ALA A 179 4.54 19.40 -1.46
N ILE A 180 4.38 18.41 -2.34
CA ILE A 180 4.88 18.45 -3.73
C ILE A 180 4.10 19.48 -4.57
N ASP A 181 2.78 19.55 -4.40
CA ASP A 181 1.91 20.47 -5.14
C ASP A 181 1.93 21.91 -4.58
N SER A 182 2.55 22.12 -3.41
CA SER A 182 2.67 23.46 -2.81
C SER A 182 3.66 24.35 -3.56
N SER A 183 3.31 25.62 -3.72
CA SER A 183 4.23 26.62 -4.28
C SER A 183 5.49 26.75 -3.41
N PRO A 184 6.69 26.89 -3.99
CA PRO A 184 7.94 27.10 -3.24
C PRO A 184 7.94 28.34 -2.34
N GLU A 185 7.06 29.31 -2.63
CA GLU A 185 6.92 30.56 -1.87
C GLU A 185 6.06 30.40 -0.62
N ASN A 186 5.28 29.31 -0.51
CA ASN A 186 4.40 29.06 0.61
C ASN A 186 5.07 28.12 1.62
N ASP A 187 5.22 28.58 2.86
CA ASP A 187 5.69 27.74 3.94
C ASP A 187 4.70 26.59 4.21
N LEU A 188 5.23 25.37 4.24
CA LEU A 188 4.45 24.20 4.62
C LEU A 188 4.14 24.24 6.13
N PRO A 189 2.90 23.94 6.55
CA PRO A 189 2.59 23.79 7.96
C PRO A 189 3.53 22.74 8.60
N PRO A 190 4.13 23.00 9.79
CA PRO A 190 5.10 22.10 10.41
C PRO A 190 4.58 20.67 10.62
N MET A 191 3.27 20.54 10.86
CA MET A 191 2.62 19.24 11.01
C MET A 191 2.55 18.43 9.71
N VAL A 192 2.39 19.10 8.55
CA VAL A 192 2.42 18.45 7.23
C VAL A 192 3.85 18.01 6.93
N LEU A 193 4.85 18.85 7.22
CA LEU A 193 6.26 18.51 7.02
C LEU A 193 6.68 17.27 7.83
N LYS A 194 6.27 17.19 9.10
CA LYS A 194 6.50 16.00 9.94
C LYS A 194 5.88 14.73 9.33
N GLN A 195 4.69 14.86 8.74
CA GLN A 195 4.03 13.74 8.08
C GLN A 195 4.73 13.32 6.78
N CYS A 196 5.31 14.29 6.05
CA CYS A 196 6.14 14.03 4.87
C CYS A 196 7.43 13.29 5.25
N GLU A 197 8.10 13.70 6.34
CA GLU A 197 9.28 13.01 6.87
C GLU A 197 8.97 11.54 7.16
N SER A 198 7.86 11.28 7.88
CA SER A 198 7.40 9.91 8.13
C SER A 198 7.08 9.19 6.82
N SER A 199 6.42 9.83 5.85
CA SER A 199 6.08 9.22 4.57
C SER A 199 7.32 8.78 3.80
N ILE A 200 8.34 9.63 3.72
CA ILE A 200 9.59 9.33 3.00
C ILE A 200 10.34 8.19 3.68
N ALA A 201 10.39 8.17 5.03
CA ALA A 201 10.97 7.06 5.77
C ALA A 201 10.22 5.73 5.49
N ASN A 202 8.89 5.78 5.46
CA ASN A 202 8.06 4.63 5.14
C ASN A 202 8.24 4.16 3.68
N CYS A 203 8.37 5.07 2.71
CA CYS A 203 8.68 4.72 1.32
C CYS A 203 10.01 3.96 1.21
N ARG A 204 11.06 4.39 1.92
CA ARG A 204 12.35 3.67 1.94
C ARG A 204 12.21 2.26 2.50
N ALA A 205 11.57 2.14 3.67
CA ALA A 205 11.37 0.85 4.32
C ALA A 205 10.50 -0.08 3.45
N TYR A 206 9.49 0.48 2.78
CA TYR A 206 8.68 -0.23 1.81
C TYR A 206 9.49 -0.75 0.62
N LEU A 207 10.35 0.09 0.02
CA LEU A 207 11.20 -0.31 -1.11
C LEU A 207 12.16 -1.44 -0.73
N ASP A 208 12.82 -1.34 0.44
CA ASP A 208 13.71 -2.40 0.94
C ASP A 208 12.96 -3.71 1.21
N ALA A 209 11.83 -3.65 1.93
CA ALA A 209 11.01 -4.83 2.22
C ALA A 209 10.49 -5.49 0.92
N SER A 210 10.12 -4.68 -0.07
CA SER A 210 9.60 -5.15 -1.36
C SER A 210 10.69 -5.79 -2.22
N ALA A 211 11.88 -5.17 -2.29
CA ALA A 211 13.03 -5.76 -2.96
C ALA A 211 13.37 -7.15 -2.39
N ARG A 212 13.39 -7.28 -1.05
CA ARG A 212 13.59 -8.58 -0.38
C ARG A 212 12.48 -9.57 -0.69
N ARG A 213 11.22 -9.12 -0.65
CA ARG A 213 10.06 -9.96 -0.95
C ARG A 213 10.08 -10.49 -2.37
N LEU A 214 10.57 -9.68 -3.31
CA LEU A 214 10.75 -10.05 -4.71
C LEU A 214 11.91 -11.01 -4.91
N MET A 215 12.85 -11.22 -3.98
CA MET A 215 13.91 -12.21 -4.20
C MET A 215 13.37 -13.64 -4.35
N GLY A 216 12.28 -13.98 -3.64
CA GLY A 216 11.60 -15.27 -3.73
C GLY A 216 10.39 -15.29 -4.67
N PRO A 217 9.75 -16.46 -4.88
CA PRO A 217 8.50 -16.55 -5.61
C PRO A 217 7.40 -15.69 -4.96
N SER A 218 6.61 -14.99 -5.78
CA SER A 218 5.49 -14.18 -5.32
C SER A 218 4.33 -14.27 -6.30
N SER A 219 3.14 -14.60 -5.82
CA SER A 219 1.89 -14.54 -6.60
C SER A 219 1.41 -13.10 -6.85
N CYS A 220 1.97 -12.12 -6.13
CA CYS A 220 1.62 -10.71 -6.22
C CYS A 220 2.80 -9.83 -6.69
N ALA A 221 3.77 -10.40 -7.42
CA ALA A 221 4.95 -9.66 -7.88
C ALA A 221 4.59 -8.38 -8.66
N GLU A 222 3.59 -8.46 -9.54
CA GLU A 222 3.10 -7.31 -10.32
C GLU A 222 2.62 -6.18 -9.41
N ILE A 223 1.73 -6.46 -8.45
CA ILE A 223 1.21 -5.48 -7.49
C ILE A 223 2.35 -4.85 -6.69
N ILE A 224 3.31 -5.67 -6.22
CA ILE A 224 4.48 -5.17 -5.48
C ILE A 224 5.28 -4.19 -6.34
N ILE A 225 5.56 -4.54 -7.60
CA ILE A 225 6.35 -3.71 -8.53
C ILE A 225 5.61 -2.41 -8.85
N HIS A 226 4.30 -2.47 -9.05
CA HIS A 226 3.45 -1.30 -9.26
C HIS A 226 3.51 -0.32 -8.09
N THR A 227 3.34 -0.83 -6.87
CA THR A 227 3.44 0.03 -5.68
C THR A 227 4.89 0.51 -5.46
N MET A 228 5.93 -0.29 -5.77
CA MET A 228 7.33 0.17 -5.78
C MET A 228 7.54 1.33 -6.75
N PHE A 229 6.95 1.25 -7.94
CA PHE A 229 6.96 2.33 -8.91
C PHE A 229 6.30 3.60 -8.38
N SER A 230 5.15 3.47 -7.70
CA SER A 230 4.48 4.59 -7.03
C SER A 230 5.38 5.24 -5.96
N SER A 231 5.97 4.44 -5.07
CA SER A 231 6.81 4.95 -3.98
C SER A 231 8.09 5.61 -4.51
N ILE A 232 8.76 5.04 -5.53
CA ILE A 232 9.97 5.66 -6.10
C ILE A 232 9.65 6.94 -6.86
N LEU A 233 8.49 7.03 -7.51
CA LEU A 233 8.02 8.26 -8.14
C LEU A 233 7.82 9.37 -7.10
N LEU A 234 7.14 9.07 -5.99
CA LEU A 234 6.93 10.01 -4.89
C LEU A 234 8.25 10.46 -4.25
N MET A 235 9.17 9.53 -4.00
CA MET A 235 10.51 9.87 -3.50
C MET A 235 11.28 10.74 -4.50
N THR A 236 11.17 10.46 -5.79
CA THR A 236 11.81 11.25 -6.84
C THR A 236 11.28 12.67 -6.86
N LEU A 237 9.95 12.85 -6.78
CA LEU A 237 9.31 14.17 -6.69
C LEU A 237 9.72 14.90 -5.41
N GLY A 238 9.71 14.22 -4.26
CA GLY A 238 10.20 14.79 -3.00
C GLY A 238 11.67 15.22 -3.08
N SER A 239 12.50 14.49 -3.84
CA SER A 239 13.92 14.80 -4.00
C SER A 239 14.20 16.07 -4.82
N VAL A 240 13.24 16.52 -5.64
CA VAL A 240 13.34 17.74 -6.46
C VAL A 240 12.46 18.88 -5.91
N CYS A 241 11.59 18.59 -4.95
CA CYS A 241 10.81 19.58 -4.22
C CYS A 241 11.72 20.30 -3.21
N PRO A 242 11.89 21.65 -3.27
CA PRO A 242 12.80 22.37 -2.38
C PRO A 242 12.54 22.14 -0.89
N ALA A 243 11.27 22.07 -0.47
CA ALA A 243 10.88 21.86 0.92
C ALA A 243 11.23 20.45 1.45
N LEU A 244 11.36 19.47 0.56
CA LEU A 244 11.54 18.06 0.90
C LEU A 244 12.90 17.49 0.47
N ALA A 245 13.65 18.18 -0.40
CA ALA A 245 14.87 17.66 -1.01
C ALA A 245 15.92 17.19 0.02
N GLN A 246 16.02 17.91 1.14
CA GLN A 246 16.89 17.56 2.26
C GLN A 246 16.53 16.22 2.93
N LEU A 247 15.25 15.83 2.87
CA LEU A 247 14.75 14.58 3.41
C LEU A 247 15.02 13.40 2.48
N VAL A 248 15.44 13.64 1.22
CA VAL A 248 15.73 12.60 0.21
C VAL A 248 17.14 12.74 -0.38
N PRO A 249 18.21 12.63 0.43
CA PRO A 249 19.57 12.72 -0.07
C PRO A 249 20.02 11.48 -0.85
N ASP A 250 19.38 10.34 -0.61
CA ASP A 250 19.73 9.01 -1.09
C ASP A 250 18.94 8.57 -2.34
N ILE A 251 18.24 9.49 -3.01
CA ILE A 251 17.35 9.15 -4.14
C ILE A 251 18.05 8.34 -5.24
N ASP A 252 19.30 8.68 -5.58
CA ASP A 252 20.07 7.96 -6.60
C ASP A 252 20.26 6.49 -6.24
N VAL A 253 20.52 6.20 -4.95
CA VAL A 253 20.68 4.83 -4.45
C VAL A 253 19.33 4.10 -4.49
N GLN A 254 18.25 4.75 -4.07
CA GLN A 254 16.92 4.14 -4.07
C GLN A 254 16.43 3.81 -5.48
N GLN A 255 16.65 4.72 -6.44
CA GLN A 255 16.29 4.49 -7.84
C GLN A 255 17.10 3.32 -8.42
N LYS A 256 18.41 3.30 -8.20
CA LYS A 256 19.28 2.21 -8.66
C LYS A 256 18.87 0.85 -8.07
N ASN A 257 18.66 0.78 -6.75
CA ASN A 257 18.25 -0.47 -6.10
C ASN A 257 16.89 -0.95 -6.62
N THR A 258 15.96 -0.02 -6.90
CA THR A 258 14.64 -0.35 -7.47
C THR A 258 14.76 -0.91 -8.88
N ILE A 259 15.59 -0.29 -9.73
CA ILE A 259 15.90 -0.76 -11.09
C ILE A 259 16.41 -2.21 -11.03
N GLU A 260 17.45 -2.47 -10.24
CA GLU A 260 18.05 -3.80 -10.08
C GLU A 260 17.05 -4.83 -9.55
N SER A 261 16.18 -4.43 -8.63
CA SER A 261 15.19 -5.32 -8.00
C SER A 261 14.11 -5.81 -8.98
N ILE A 262 13.75 -4.99 -9.96
CA ILE A 262 12.65 -5.30 -10.90
C ILE A 262 13.14 -5.77 -12.27
N GLU A 263 14.44 -5.61 -12.58
CA GLU A 263 15.04 -5.92 -13.89
C GLU A 263 14.67 -7.32 -14.39
N ARG A 264 14.75 -8.34 -13.52
CA ARG A 264 14.42 -9.73 -13.87
C ARG A 264 12.97 -9.97 -14.30
N PHE A 265 12.07 -9.02 -14.01
CA PHE A 265 10.66 -9.08 -14.38
C PHE A 265 10.35 -8.25 -15.63
N ALA A 266 11.28 -7.43 -16.10
CA ALA A 266 11.15 -6.57 -17.28
C ALA A 266 11.35 -7.36 -18.60
N VAL A 267 10.45 -8.31 -18.85
CA VAL A 267 10.45 -9.16 -20.06
C VAL A 267 9.87 -8.38 -21.25
N ASP A 268 10.34 -8.66 -22.46
CA ASP A 268 9.89 -8.00 -23.69
C ASP A 268 8.36 -8.00 -23.86
N GLY A 269 7.79 -6.81 -24.05
CA GLY A 269 6.34 -6.59 -24.21
C GLY A 269 5.54 -6.62 -22.92
N SER A 270 6.17 -6.77 -21.76
CA SER A 270 5.49 -6.71 -20.46
C SER A 270 5.29 -5.27 -19.97
N LEU A 271 4.26 -5.05 -19.17
CA LEU A 271 4.05 -3.77 -18.47
C LEU A 271 5.22 -3.40 -17.55
N ILE A 272 5.88 -4.41 -16.99
CA ILE A 272 7.03 -4.21 -16.09
C ILE A 272 8.25 -3.70 -16.88
N GLN A 273 8.39 -4.05 -18.16
CA GLN A 273 9.43 -3.47 -19.03
C GLN A 273 9.25 -1.95 -19.17
N GLU A 274 8.01 -1.49 -19.36
CA GLU A 274 7.69 -0.05 -19.44
C GLU A 274 7.96 0.64 -18.10
N ILE A 275 7.52 0.06 -16.98
CA ILE A 275 7.80 0.59 -15.63
C ILE A 275 9.31 0.71 -15.40
N HIS A 276 10.08 -0.32 -15.72
CA HIS A 276 11.53 -0.33 -15.60
C HIS A 276 12.17 0.77 -16.47
N GLY A 277 11.73 0.91 -17.73
CA GLY A 277 12.18 1.97 -18.64
C GLY A 277 11.91 3.39 -18.09
N ILE A 278 10.74 3.61 -17.49
CA ILE A 278 10.39 4.89 -16.87
C ILE A 278 11.29 5.18 -15.67
N ILE A 279 11.56 4.21 -14.81
CA ILE A 279 12.43 4.42 -13.64
C ILE A 279 13.88 4.72 -14.07
N MET A 280 14.37 4.03 -15.11
CA MET A 280 15.68 4.33 -15.73
C MET A 280 15.74 5.78 -16.24
N LEU A 281 14.68 6.23 -16.92
CA LEU A 281 14.58 7.61 -17.39
C LEU A 281 14.55 8.60 -16.22
N LEU A 282 13.75 8.33 -15.18
CA LEU A 282 13.69 9.15 -13.96
C LEU A 282 15.08 9.28 -13.33
N HIS A 283 15.79 8.16 -13.15
CA HIS A 283 17.14 8.17 -12.59
C HIS A 283 18.11 9.04 -13.38
N SER A 284 18.11 8.96 -14.70
CA SER A 284 18.95 9.82 -15.53
C SER A 284 18.62 11.31 -15.37
N LYS A 285 17.33 11.66 -15.35
CA LYS A 285 16.86 13.06 -15.28
C LYS A 285 17.05 13.67 -13.91
N THR A 286 16.77 12.93 -12.84
CA THR A 286 16.96 13.39 -11.45
C THR A 286 18.40 13.79 -11.20
N ARG A 287 19.37 13.00 -11.69
CA ARG A 287 20.80 13.33 -11.58
C ARG A 287 21.20 14.61 -12.31
N VAL A 288 20.56 14.91 -13.44
CA VAL A 288 20.80 16.16 -14.17
C VAL A 288 20.21 17.34 -13.40
N LEU A 289 18.96 17.24 -12.96
CA LEU A 289 18.27 18.31 -12.24
C LEU A 289 18.97 18.66 -10.92
N ARG A 290 19.36 17.66 -10.13
CA ARG A 290 20.06 17.88 -8.85
C ARG A 290 21.48 18.42 -8.98
N ARG A 291 22.09 18.38 -10.17
CA ARG A 291 23.37 19.07 -10.43
C ARG A 291 23.18 20.56 -10.73
N SER A 292 21.96 20.95 -11.11
CA SER A 292 21.62 22.33 -11.47
C SER A 292 20.99 23.11 -10.32
N MET A 293 20.63 22.44 -9.21
CA MET A 293 20.14 23.01 -7.95
C MET A 293 21.30 23.19 -6.97
#